data_AF-A0A3D4APU5-F1
#
_entry.id   AF-A0A3D4APU5-F1
#
_cell.length_a   1.000
_cell.length_b   1.000
_cell.length_c   1.000
_cell.angle_alpha   90.00
_cell.angle_beta   90.00
_cell.angle_gamma   90.00
#
_symmetry.space_group_name_H-M   'P 1'
#
loop_
_entity.id
_entity.type
_entity.pdbx_description
1 polymer ?
#
loop_
_entity_poly.entity_id
_entity_poly.type
_entity_poly.pdbx_seq_one_letter_code
_entity_poly.pdbx_strand_id
1 'polypeptide(L)'
;GMAQHKHGRLLTLSERLEVVTSATKEVFSPAVFGILIIMLVYLPLFALSGVEGKMFQPMAFTVVAALIGALIFAVTFVPAAIAVFVRGKVDESENAVMRGVKKIYKPLLNLSLKLPWLMISIATVLVLVLGFKVKN
;
A
#
# COMPACT_ATOMS: atom_id res chain seq x y z
N GLY A 1 -13.74 13.08 -5.21
CA GLY A 1 -15.19 13.05 -5.45
C GLY A 1 -15.95 13.49 -4.23
N MET A 2 -15.96 12.67 -3.17
CA MET A 2 -16.82 12.85 -2.00
C MET A 2 -16.89 14.28 -1.39
N ALA A 3 -15.75 14.92 -1.11
CA ALA A 3 -15.75 16.28 -0.54
C ALA A 3 -16.35 17.35 -1.50
N GLN A 4 -16.15 17.21 -2.81
CA GLN A 4 -16.77 18.10 -3.81
C GLN A 4 -18.28 17.85 -3.93
N HIS A 5 -18.71 16.58 -3.88
CA HIS A 5 -20.14 16.23 -3.85
C HIS A 5 -20.86 16.78 -2.62
N LYS A 6 -20.20 16.75 -1.45
CA LYS A 6 -20.75 17.32 -0.20
C LYS A 6 -20.92 18.84 -0.26
N HIS A 7 -20.00 19.55 -0.92
CA HIS A 7 -20.05 21.01 -1.02
C HIS A 7 -20.81 21.54 -2.24
N GLY A 8 -21.13 20.69 -3.23
CA GLY A 8 -21.86 21.09 -4.46
C GLY A 8 -21.09 22.06 -5.37
N ARG A 9 -19.83 22.38 -5.05
CA ARG A 9 -18.95 23.31 -5.76
C ARG A 9 -17.52 22.79 -5.82
N LEU A 10 -16.70 23.41 -6.65
CA LEU A 10 -15.25 23.17 -6.64
C LEU A 10 -14.64 23.65 -5.32
N LEU A 11 -13.70 22.86 -4.81
CA LEU A 11 -12.95 23.16 -3.58
C LEU A 11 -11.90 24.24 -3.85
N THR A 12 -11.77 25.18 -2.92
CA THR A 12 -10.68 26.16 -2.90
C THR A 12 -9.34 25.45 -2.64
N LEU A 13 -8.22 26.16 -2.81
CA LEU A 13 -6.88 25.57 -2.56
C LEU A 13 -6.75 25.16 -1.09
N SER A 14 -7.15 26.02 -0.15
CA SER A 14 -7.09 25.75 1.29
C SER A 14 -7.92 24.52 1.68
N GLU A 15 -9.15 24.40 1.15
CA GLU A 15 -10.00 23.22 1.39
C GLU A 15 -9.39 21.95 0.79
N ARG A 16 -8.75 22.02 -0.39
CA ARG A 16 -8.06 20.86 -0.98
C ARG A 16 -6.86 20.43 -0.15
N LEU A 17 -6.05 21.38 0.32
CA LEU A 17 -4.91 21.08 1.19
C LEU A 17 -5.37 20.42 2.49
N GLU A 18 -6.43 20.92 3.10
CA GLU A 18 -6.99 20.37 4.33
C GLU A 18 -7.49 18.93 4.13
N VAL A 19 -8.29 18.69 3.09
CA VAL A 19 -8.84 17.35 2.78
C VAL A 19 -7.72 16.35 2.48
N VAL A 20 -6.74 16.74 1.64
CA VAL A 20 -5.62 15.85 1.29
C VAL A 20 -4.73 15.58 2.49
N THR A 21 -4.45 16.59 3.31
CA THR A 21 -3.64 16.43 4.53
C THR A 21 -4.35 15.55 5.55
N SER A 22 -5.65 15.75 5.75
CA SER A 22 -6.48 14.92 6.65
C SER A 22 -6.49 13.45 6.20
N ALA A 23 -6.73 13.20 4.91
CA ALA A 23 -6.69 11.84 4.36
C ALA A 23 -5.29 11.21 4.46
N THR A 24 -4.23 12.01 4.24
CA THR A 24 -2.85 11.53 4.40
C THR A 24 -2.55 11.14 5.84
N LYS A 25 -3.06 11.90 6.83
CA LYS A 25 -2.87 11.59 8.25
C LYS A 25 -3.52 10.27 8.67
N GLU A 26 -4.66 9.91 8.09
CA GLU A 26 -5.35 8.64 8.38
C GLU A 26 -4.50 7.41 8.02
N VAL A 27 -3.75 7.49 6.93
CA VAL A 27 -2.88 6.40 6.44
C VAL A 27 -1.42 6.55 6.91
N PHE A 28 -1.06 7.66 7.54
CA PHE A 28 0.33 7.95 7.93
C PHE A 28 0.89 6.92 8.91
N SER A 29 0.18 6.70 10.01
CA SER A 29 0.62 5.77 11.05
C SER A 29 0.85 4.35 10.49
N PRO A 30 -0.14 3.71 9.83
CA PRO A 30 0.07 2.37 9.28
C PRO A 30 1.17 2.31 8.21
N ALA A 31 1.34 3.37 7.40
CA ALA A 31 2.41 3.43 6.41
C ALA A 31 3.81 3.48 7.06
N VAL A 32 4.00 4.31 8.09
CA VAL A 32 5.27 4.39 8.84
C VAL A 32 5.58 3.04 9.48
N PHE A 33 4.61 2.42 10.15
CA PHE A 33 4.81 1.10 10.74
C PHE A 33 5.22 0.05 9.70
N GLY A 34 4.57 0.03 8.53
CA GLY A 34 4.96 -0.85 7.43
C GLY A 34 6.40 -0.62 6.96
N ILE A 35 6.80 0.64 6.76
CA ILE A 35 8.16 1.00 6.33
C ILE A 35 9.20 0.62 7.41
N LEU A 36 8.90 0.83 8.69
CA LEU A 36 9.75 0.41 9.80
C LEU A 36 9.96 -1.10 9.81
N ILE A 37 8.90 -1.89 9.63
CA ILE A 37 8.99 -3.36 9.56
C ILE A 37 9.86 -3.78 8.37
N ILE A 38 9.67 -3.17 7.20
CA ILE A 38 10.49 -3.47 6.02
C ILE A 38 11.96 -3.17 6.33
N MET A 39 12.29 -2.01 6.89
CA MET A 39 13.67 -1.69 7.28
C MET A 39 14.24 -2.68 8.30
N LEU A 40 13.43 -3.14 9.25
CA LEU A 40 13.82 -4.15 10.23
C LEU A 40 14.15 -5.49 9.59
N VAL A 41 13.44 -5.89 8.53
CA VAL A 41 13.77 -7.09 7.73
C VAL A 41 15.12 -6.97 7.03
N TYR A 42 15.59 -5.76 6.72
CA TYR A 42 16.93 -5.54 6.15
C TYR A 42 18.05 -5.48 7.20
N LEU A 43 17.74 -5.24 8.47
CA LEU A 43 18.76 -5.12 9.53
C LEU A 43 19.66 -6.37 9.68
N PRO A 44 19.15 -7.62 9.60
CA PRO A 44 19.97 -8.82 9.68
C PRO A 44 21.02 -8.94 8.56
N LEU A 45 20.80 -8.29 7.40
CA LEU A 45 21.77 -8.32 6.30
C LEU A 45 23.09 -7.65 6.68
N PHE A 46 23.08 -6.73 7.65
CA PHE A 46 24.30 -6.11 8.16
C PHE A 46 25.15 -7.07 9.00
N ALA A 47 24.57 -8.15 9.54
CA ALA A 47 25.30 -9.17 10.27
C ALA A 47 26.02 -10.18 9.35
N LEU A 48 25.72 -10.20 8.04
CA LEU A 48 26.40 -11.07 7.08
C LEU A 48 27.88 -10.68 6.95
N SER A 49 28.76 -11.68 7.02
CA SER A 49 30.21 -11.52 6.91
C SER A 49 30.75 -12.23 5.67
N GLY A 50 31.99 -11.93 5.28
CA GLY A 50 32.63 -12.53 4.11
C GLY A 50 32.16 -11.93 2.78
N VAL A 51 32.12 -12.76 1.73
CA VAL A 51 31.79 -12.32 0.36
C VAL A 51 30.32 -11.88 0.26
N GLU A 52 29.43 -12.57 0.97
CA GLU A 52 27.99 -12.26 1.02
C GLU A 52 27.74 -10.85 1.61
N GLY A 53 28.40 -10.51 2.72
CA GLY A 53 28.28 -9.19 3.35
C GLY A 53 28.66 -8.04 2.42
N LYS A 54 29.73 -8.19 1.63
CA LYS A 54 30.17 -7.15 0.68
C LYS A 54 29.16 -6.87 -0.43
N MET A 55 28.31 -7.84 -0.77
CA MET A 55 27.26 -7.67 -1.79
C MET A 55 25.95 -7.18 -1.18
N PHE A 56 25.57 -7.69 -0.01
CA PHE A 56 24.26 -7.42 0.58
C PHE A 56 24.23 -6.16 1.46
N GLN A 57 25.31 -5.79 2.14
CA GLN A 57 25.35 -4.58 2.96
C GLN A 57 25.13 -3.29 2.16
N PRO A 58 25.78 -3.07 0.99
CA PRO A 58 25.53 -1.88 0.18
C PRO A 58 24.10 -1.84 -0.36
N MET A 59 23.55 -2.98 -0.77
CA MET A 59 22.16 -3.09 -1.21
C MET A 59 21.19 -2.69 -0.08
N ALA A 60 21.34 -3.28 1.10
CA ALA A 60 20.48 -2.99 2.25
C ALA A 60 20.52 -1.50 2.63
N PHE A 61 21.71 -0.89 2.62
CA PHE A 61 21.86 0.55 2.88
C PHE A 61 21.07 1.40 1.88
N THR A 62 21.17 1.11 0.57
CA THR A 62 20.42 1.89 -0.44
C THR A 62 18.91 1.78 -0.27
N VAL A 63 18.39 0.61 0.09
CA VAL A 63 16.95 0.41 0.30
C VAL A 63 16.49 1.17 1.54
N VAL A 64 17.19 1.06 2.66
CA VAL A 64 16.85 1.77 3.90
C VAL A 64 16.89 3.29 3.68
N ALA A 65 17.93 3.80 3.04
CA ALA A 65 18.04 5.22 2.71
C ALA A 65 16.90 5.69 1.78
N ALA A 66 16.55 4.90 0.76
CA ALA A 66 15.45 5.20 -0.14
C ALA A 66 14.09 5.21 0.58
N LEU A 67 13.86 4.27 1.51
CA LEU A 67 12.63 4.20 2.30
C LEU A 67 12.47 5.39 3.24
N ILE A 68 13.55 5.83 3.89
CA ILE A 68 13.54 7.04 4.72
C ILE A 68 13.24 8.28 3.86
N GLY A 69 13.91 8.41 2.71
CA GLY A 69 13.66 9.51 1.77
C GLY A 69 12.22 9.50 1.25
N ALA A 70 11.70 8.33 0.87
CA ALA A 70 10.32 8.16 0.43
C ALA A 70 9.32 8.52 1.52
N LEU A 71 9.60 8.17 2.78
CA LEU A 71 8.74 8.53 3.90
C LEU A 71 8.65 10.05 4.06
N ILE A 72 9.80 10.74 4.10
CA ILE A 72 9.82 12.20 4.22
C ILE A 72 9.08 12.84 3.03
N PHE A 73 9.35 12.37 1.81
CA PHE A 73 8.74 12.87 0.59
C PHE A 73 7.22 12.65 0.55
N ALA A 74 6.74 11.47 0.96
CA ALA A 74 5.33 11.10 0.98
C ALA A 74 4.50 11.95 1.94
N VAL A 75 5.13 12.49 2.98
CA VAL A 75 4.44 13.24 4.05
C VAL A 75 4.49 14.74 3.79
N THR A 76 5.52 15.20 3.09
CA THR A 76 5.74 16.63 2.84
C THR A 76 5.32 17.02 1.42
N PHE A 77 5.93 16.41 0.42
CA PHE A 77 5.77 16.80 -0.98
C PHE A 77 4.49 16.27 -1.59
N VAL A 78 4.15 15.00 -1.34
CA VAL A 78 2.98 14.37 -1.98
C VAL A 78 1.65 15.08 -1.64
N PRO A 79 1.35 15.45 -0.38
CA PRO A 79 0.09 16.14 -0.06
C PRO A 79 0.01 17.53 -0.71
N ALA A 80 1.13 18.26 -0.72
CA ALA A 80 1.23 19.56 -1.36
C ALA A 80 1.05 19.45 -2.89
N ALA A 81 1.72 18.49 -3.51
CA ALA A 81 1.63 18.25 -4.95
C ALA A 81 0.19 17.87 -5.36
N ILE A 82 -0.45 16.95 -4.64
CA ILE A 82 -1.84 16.55 -4.93
C ILE A 82 -2.77 17.76 -4.81
N ALA A 83 -2.67 18.57 -3.76
CA ALA A 83 -3.55 19.72 -3.59
C ALA A 83 -3.37 20.79 -4.69
N VAL A 84 -2.14 20.97 -5.19
CA VAL A 84 -1.82 21.97 -6.22
C VAL A 84 -2.16 21.48 -7.64
N PHE A 85 -1.77 20.25 -7.99
CA PHE A 85 -1.90 19.69 -9.33
C PHE A 85 -3.29 19.10 -9.60
N VAL A 86 -3.96 18.52 -8.61
CA VAL A 86 -5.32 18.00 -8.77
C VAL A 86 -6.31 19.15 -8.71
N ARG A 87 -6.69 19.65 -9.89
CA ARG A 87 -7.65 20.74 -10.11
C ARG A 87 -8.86 20.22 -10.90
N GLY A 88 -10.03 20.79 -10.63
CA GLY A 88 -11.27 20.49 -11.38
C GLY A 88 -12.22 19.53 -10.65
N LYS A 89 -13.28 19.10 -11.37
CA LYS A 89 -14.27 18.14 -10.87
C LYS A 89 -13.65 16.75 -10.89
N VAL A 90 -13.48 16.15 -9.72
CA VAL A 90 -13.05 14.76 -9.59
C VAL A 90 -14.29 13.88 -9.67
N ASP A 91 -14.61 13.44 -10.89
CA ASP A 91 -15.75 12.57 -11.15
C ASP A 91 -15.42 11.13 -10.74
N GLU A 92 -16.28 10.51 -9.93
CA GLU A 92 -16.18 9.11 -9.52
C GLU A 92 -16.79 8.21 -10.61
N SER A 93 -16.34 8.35 -11.85
CA SER A 93 -16.77 7.44 -12.91
C SER A 93 -15.97 6.14 -12.83
N GLU A 94 -16.66 5.04 -12.53
CA GLU A 94 -16.04 3.71 -12.62
C GLU A 94 -15.75 3.39 -14.09
N ASN A 95 -14.48 3.32 -14.46
CA ASN A 95 -14.04 2.81 -15.76
C ASN A 95 -14.61 1.41 -16.02
N ALA A 96 -14.91 1.09 -17.29
CA ALA A 96 -15.48 -0.20 -17.68
C ALA A 96 -14.68 -1.41 -17.17
N VAL A 97 -13.35 -1.27 -17.11
CA VAL A 97 -12.43 -2.26 -16.53
C VAL A 97 -12.71 -2.48 -15.04
N MET A 98 -12.84 -1.41 -14.26
CA MET A 98 -13.12 -1.49 -12.82
C MET A 98 -14.47 -2.17 -12.55
N ARG A 99 -15.46 -1.90 -13.40
CA ARG A 99 -16.79 -2.52 -13.31
C ARG A 99 -16.72 -4.02 -13.61
N GLY A 100 -15.94 -4.43 -14.61
CA GLY A 100 -15.68 -5.83 -14.93
C GLY A 100 -14.99 -6.58 -13.78
N VAL A 101 -13.92 -6.00 -13.23
CA VAL A 101 -13.18 -6.57 -12.09
C VAL A 101 -14.11 -6.69 -10.87
N LYS A 102 -14.89 -5.66 -10.54
CA LYS A 102 -15.86 -5.71 -9.42
C LYS A 102 -16.93 -6.79 -9.60
N LYS A 103 -17.37 -7.05 -10.83
CA LYS A 103 -18.38 -8.09 -11.12
C LYS A 103 -17.85 -9.50 -10.83
N ILE A 104 -16.56 -9.73 -11.01
CA ILE A 104 -15.90 -11.02 -10.69
C ILE A 104 -15.49 -11.08 -9.22
N TYR A 105 -14.94 -9.98 -8.68
CA TYR A 105 -14.46 -9.92 -7.31
C TYR A 105 -15.58 -10.06 -6.27
N LYS A 106 -16.71 -9.36 -6.45
CA LYS A 106 -17.85 -9.39 -5.51
C LYS A 106 -18.38 -10.81 -5.22
N PRO A 107 -18.68 -11.67 -6.22
CA PRO A 107 -19.17 -13.02 -5.95
C PRO A 107 -18.11 -13.90 -5.31
N LEU A 108 -16.84 -13.80 -5.72
CA LEU A 108 -15.73 -14.53 -5.09
C LEU A 108 -15.55 -14.14 -3.62
N LEU A 109 -15.59 -12.84 -3.32
CA LEU A 109 -15.53 -12.33 -1.95
C LEU A 109 -16.70 -12.86 -1.12
N ASN A 110 -17.92 -12.81 -1.65
CA ASN A 110 -19.10 -13.33 -0.95
C ASN A 110 -19.01 -14.84 -0.69
N LEU A 111 -18.46 -15.62 -1.64
CA LEU A 111 -18.25 -17.05 -1.44
C LEU A 111 -17.19 -17.32 -0.37
N SER A 112 -16.09 -16.55 -0.37
CA SER A 112 -15.03 -16.62 0.63
C SER A 112 -15.55 -16.31 2.04
N LEU A 113 -16.45 -15.33 2.18
CA LEU A 113 -17.02 -14.95 3.47
C LEU A 113 -18.10 -15.93 3.96
N LYS A 114 -18.84 -16.58 3.05
CA LYS A 114 -19.87 -17.57 3.40
C LYS A 114 -19.29 -18.91 3.86
N LEU A 115 -18.12 -19.29 3.35
CA LEU A 115 -17.48 -20.58 3.63
C LEU A 115 -16.04 -20.38 4.16
N PRO A 116 -15.84 -19.68 5.30
CA PRO A 116 -14.51 -19.36 5.79
C PRO A 116 -13.68 -20.61 6.11
N TRP A 117 -14.31 -21.66 6.66
CA TRP A 117 -13.66 -22.94 6.94
C TRP A 117 -13.13 -23.65 5.69
N LEU A 118 -13.84 -23.53 4.56
CA LEU A 118 -13.37 -24.07 3.29
C LEU A 118 -12.16 -23.27 2.77
N MET A 119 -12.16 -21.94 2.93
CA MET A 119 -11.01 -21.11 2.54
C MET A 119 -9.77 -21.42 3.38
N ILE A 120 -9.95 -21.61 4.69
CA ILE A 120 -8.87 -22.01 5.60
C ILE A 120 -8.34 -23.38 5.19
N SER A 121 -9.20 -24.39 4.94
CA SER A 121 -8.74 -25.72 4.56
C SER A 121 -7.97 -25.72 3.24
N ILE A 122 -8.45 -25.00 2.24
CA ILE A 122 -7.75 -24.82 0.95
C ILE A 122 -6.38 -24.18 1.17
N ALA A 123 -6.30 -23.11 1.97
CA ALA A 123 -5.03 -22.44 2.27
C ALA A 123 -4.06 -23.36 3.01
N THR A 124 -4.53 -24.11 4.02
CA THR A 124 -3.71 -25.07 4.76
C THR A 124 -3.17 -26.17 3.86
N VAL A 125 -4.02 -26.77 3.01
CA VAL A 125 -3.60 -27.80 2.06
C VAL A 125 -2.56 -27.24 1.08
N LEU A 126 -2.77 -26.04 0.54
CA LEU A 126 -1.82 -25.37 -0.36
C LEU A 126 -0.45 -25.18 0.28
N VAL A 127 -0.41 -24.67 1.51
CA VAL A 127 0.85 -24.46 2.26
C VAL A 127 1.55 -25.79 2.52
N LEU A 128 0.81 -26.82 2.93
CA LEU A 128 1.38 -28.15 3.17
C LEU A 128 1.95 -28.74 1.88
N VAL A 129 1.19 -28.73 0.78
CA VAL A 129 1.63 -29.28 -0.51
C VAL A 129 2.88 -28.57 -1.03
N LEU A 130 2.91 -27.23 -0.98
CA LEU A 130 4.09 -26.46 -1.38
C LEU A 130 5.28 -26.72 -0.45
N GLY A 131 5.05 -26.81 0.87
CA GLY A 131 6.08 -27.13 1.84
C GLY A 131 6.69 -28.53 1.64
N PHE A 132 5.85 -29.54 1.36
CA PHE A 132 6.32 -30.89 1.04
C PHE A 132 7.10 -30.93 -0.27
N LYS A 133 6.68 -30.18 -1.30
CA LYS A 133 7.39 -30.09 -2.58
C LYS A 133 8.74 -29.39 -2.47
N VAL A 134 8.91 -28.41 -1.59
CA VAL A 134 10.20 -27.73 -1.38
C VAL A 134 11.20 -28.61 -0.63
N LYS A 135 10.72 -29.56 0.19
CA LYS A 135 11.57 -30.47 0.96
C LYS A 135 12.06 -31.69 0.17
N ASN A 136 11.42 -32.02 -0.95
CA ASN A 136 11.70 -33.18 -1.80
C ASN A 136 12.46 -32.78 -3.07
#